data_AF-A0A6A6G2V7-F1
#
_entry.id   AF-A0A6A6G2V7-F1
#
_cell.length_a   1.000
_cell.length_b   1.000
_cell.length_c   1.000
_cell.angle_alpha   90.00
_cell.angle_beta   90.00
_cell.angle_gamma   90.00
#
_symmetry.space_group_name_H-M   'P 1'
#
loop_
_entity.id
_entity.type
_entity.pdbx_description
1 polymer ?
#
loop_
_entity_poly.entity_id
_entity_poly.type
_entity_poly.pdbx_seq_one_letter_code
_entity_poly.pdbx_strand_id
1 'polypeptide(L)'
;MATVIVGPAQVKFLLHTELLVSVSPFFAAALQGHFAESASQTVTLPEEKPEMFEWFVQWLYTGSLSTAGATNCAPPQEYFLLIDLYALSDRLLTTSMSNHIIDTVARLSETTNSVPTPSDTWLLYGDCCSYMSLHHCACSTRRNSVRPSSPLRDLILDLFTYKKTDRLLQTHKDDW
;
A
#
# COMPACT_ATOMS: atom_id res chain seq x y z
N MET A 1 20.68 8.43 -12.23
CA MET A 1 19.44 9.21 -11.96
C MET A 1 18.40 8.69 -12.92
N ALA A 2 17.20 8.38 -12.43
CA ALA A 2 16.08 7.89 -13.23
C ALA A 2 14.86 8.80 -13.03
N THR A 3 14.05 8.94 -14.08
CA THR A 3 12.80 9.71 -14.04
C THR A 3 11.62 8.76 -13.99
N VAL A 4 10.79 8.85 -12.96
CA VAL A 4 9.53 8.09 -12.87
C VAL A 4 8.37 9.03 -13.14
N ILE A 5 7.54 8.71 -14.14
CA ILE A 5 6.36 9.49 -14.51
C ILE A 5 5.12 8.76 -13.98
N VAL A 6 4.34 9.40 -13.12
CA VAL A 6 3.25 8.76 -12.37
C VAL A 6 1.90 9.40 -12.68
N GLY A 7 0.90 8.55 -12.85
CA GLY A 7 -0.50 8.90 -13.00
C GLY A 7 -0.86 9.55 -14.35
N PRO A 8 -2.16 9.80 -14.57
CA PRO A 8 -2.64 10.41 -15.81
C PRO A 8 -2.15 11.86 -15.99
N ALA A 9 -1.85 12.55 -14.89
CA ALA A 9 -1.28 13.90 -14.88
C ALA A 9 0.22 13.92 -15.23
N GLN A 10 0.86 12.75 -15.42
CA GLN A 10 2.28 12.61 -15.76
C GLN A 10 3.22 13.38 -14.81
N VAL A 11 3.00 13.21 -13.50
CA VAL A 11 3.84 13.83 -12.47
C VAL A 11 5.22 13.18 -12.50
N LYS A 12 6.28 13.99 -12.58
CA LYS A 12 7.66 13.50 -12.73
C LYS A 12 8.39 13.49 -11.39
N PHE A 13 9.00 12.36 -11.07
CA PHE A 13 9.86 12.17 -9.91
C PHE A 13 11.28 11.85 -10.37
N LEU A 14 12.25 12.67 -9.97
CA LEU A 14 13.66 12.44 -10.26
C LEU A 14 14.31 11.74 -9.06
N LEU A 15 14.75 10.50 -9.26
CA LEU A 15 15.20 9.62 -8.18
C LEU A 15 16.57 9.00 -8.48
N HIS A 16 17.25 8.54 -7.43
CA HIS A 16 18.50 7.81 -7.56
C HIS A 16 18.23 6.38 -8.07
N THR A 17 18.77 6.04 -9.24
CA THR A 17 18.61 4.73 -9.89
C THR A 17 19.04 3.60 -8.94
N GLU A 18 20.16 3.76 -8.25
CA GLU A 18 20.71 2.75 -7.34
C GLU A 18 19.74 2.42 -6.19
N LEU A 19 19.09 3.43 -5.61
CA LEU A 19 18.09 3.23 -4.55
C LEU A 19 16.89 2.44 -5.08
N LEU A 20 16.34 2.85 -6.22
CA LEU A 20 15.19 2.16 -6.84
C LEU A 20 15.48 0.69 -7.14
N VAL A 21 16.62 0.41 -7.77
CA VAL A 21 17.04 -0.95 -8.12
C VAL A 21 17.29 -1.80 -6.88
N SER A 22 17.88 -1.21 -5.82
CA SER A 22 18.21 -1.94 -4.60
C SER A 22 16.97 -2.46 -3.85
N VAL A 23 15.84 -1.74 -3.93
CA VAL A 23 14.62 -2.08 -3.18
C VAL A 23 13.59 -2.83 -4.02
N SER A 24 13.66 -2.74 -5.35
CA SER A 24 12.62 -3.22 -6.25
C SER A 24 13.22 -3.97 -7.44
N PRO A 25 12.97 -5.29 -7.55
CA PRO A 25 13.30 -6.06 -8.73
C PRO A 25 12.61 -5.56 -10.01
N PHE A 26 11.44 -4.92 -9.87
CA PHE A 26 10.74 -4.28 -11.00
C PHE A 26 11.59 -3.15 -11.59
N PHE A 27 12.08 -2.23 -10.77
CA PHE A 27 12.95 -1.15 -11.23
C PHE A 27 14.32 -1.66 -11.67
N ALA A 28 14.84 -2.72 -11.06
CA ALA A 28 16.04 -3.42 -11.55
C ALA A 28 15.86 -3.89 -13.00
N ALA A 29 14.78 -4.62 -13.27
CA ALA A 29 14.47 -5.11 -14.62
C ALA A 29 14.21 -3.97 -15.61
N ALA A 30 13.53 -2.90 -15.20
CA ALA A 30 13.19 -1.78 -16.07
C ALA A 30 14.41 -0.90 -16.40
N LEU A 31 15.25 -0.58 -15.42
CA LEU A 31 16.34 0.41 -15.56
C LEU A 31 17.70 -0.21 -15.90
N GLN A 32 17.93 -1.49 -15.55
CA GLN A 32 19.18 -2.21 -15.85
C GLN A 32 18.99 -3.33 -16.87
N GLY A 33 17.76 -3.60 -17.30
CA GLY A 33 17.46 -4.59 -18.32
C GLY A 33 17.77 -4.12 -19.74
N HIS A 34 17.22 -4.83 -20.71
CA HIS A 34 17.43 -4.57 -22.14
C HIS A 34 16.25 -3.81 -22.77
N PHE A 35 15.38 -3.22 -21.95
CA PHE A 35 14.19 -2.50 -22.40
C PHE A 35 14.48 -1.04 -22.73
N ALA A 36 13.57 -0.37 -23.43
CA ALA A 36 13.73 1.03 -23.85
C ALA A 36 13.86 1.99 -22.64
N GLU A 37 13.27 1.61 -21.51
CA GLU A 37 13.34 2.29 -20.22
C GLU A 37 14.77 2.34 -19.67
N SER A 38 15.58 1.31 -19.94
CA SER A 38 17.00 1.30 -19.54
C SER A 38 17.82 2.33 -20.32
N ALA A 39 17.59 2.44 -21.64
CA ALA A 39 18.28 3.43 -22.46
C ALA A 39 17.84 4.87 -22.13
N SER A 40 16.55 5.07 -21.88
CA SER A 40 15.97 6.40 -21.58
C SER A 40 16.03 6.79 -20.11
N GLN A 41 16.41 5.86 -19.21
CA GLN A 41 16.36 6.01 -17.75
C GLN A 41 15.02 6.59 -17.26
N THR A 42 13.93 6.22 -17.93
CA THR A 42 12.59 6.76 -17.69
C THR A 42 11.57 5.62 -17.59
N VAL A 43 10.79 5.60 -16.50
CA VAL A 43 9.74 4.60 -16.25
C VAL A 43 8.40 5.31 -16.12
N THR A 44 7.36 4.79 -16.76
CA THR A 44 6.00 5.36 -16.73
C THR A 44 5.04 4.44 -15.96
N LEU A 45 4.29 5.02 -15.02
CA LEU A 45 3.34 4.36 -14.14
C LEU A 45 1.97 5.07 -14.24
N PRO A 46 1.23 4.91 -15.36
CA PRO A 46 0.02 5.69 -15.63
C PRO A 46 -1.15 5.34 -14.71
N GLU A 47 -1.16 4.14 -14.14
CA GLU A 47 -2.23 3.65 -13.27
C GLU A 47 -2.06 4.06 -11.80
N GLU A 48 -0.85 4.49 -11.41
CA GLU A 48 -0.53 4.77 -10.03
C GLU A 48 -0.87 6.21 -9.63
N LYS A 49 -1.28 6.38 -8.37
CA LYS A 49 -1.60 7.70 -7.82
C LYS A 49 -0.30 8.44 -7.45
N PRO A 50 -0.09 9.69 -7.88
CA PRO A 50 1.11 10.46 -7.52
C PRO A 50 1.31 10.61 -6.01
N GLU A 51 0.23 10.76 -5.24
CA GLU A 51 0.26 10.85 -3.77
C GLU A 51 0.81 9.58 -3.12
N MET A 52 0.37 8.40 -3.57
CA MET A 52 0.87 7.12 -3.04
C MET A 52 2.34 6.91 -3.40
N PHE A 53 2.74 7.38 -4.58
CA PHE A 53 4.14 7.34 -5.00
C PHE A 53 5.02 8.31 -4.20
N GLU A 54 4.49 9.45 -3.76
CA GLU A 54 5.20 10.38 -2.87
C GLU A 54 5.54 9.71 -1.53
N TRP A 55 4.61 8.96 -0.94
CA TRP A 55 4.86 8.14 0.24
C TRP A 55 5.93 7.07 0.01
N PHE A 56 5.89 6.40 -1.15
CA PHE A 56 6.95 5.47 -1.55
C PHE A 56 8.32 6.16 -1.62
N VAL A 57 8.39 7.35 -2.24
CA VAL A 57 9.64 8.14 -2.35
C VAL A 57 10.14 8.56 -0.97
N GLN A 58 9.26 9.04 -0.09
CA GLN A 58 9.63 9.40 1.28
C GLN A 58 10.22 8.18 2.01
N TRP A 59 9.57 7.02 1.92
CA TRP A 59 10.07 5.79 2.51
C TRP A 59 11.41 5.36 1.89
N LEU A 60 11.57 5.49 0.57
CA LEU A 60 12.79 5.12 -0.14
C LEU A 60 14.03 5.85 0.40
N TYR A 61 13.89 7.13 0.74
CA TYR A 61 15.00 7.95 1.25
C TYR A 61 15.15 7.91 2.78
N THR A 62 14.06 7.76 3.53
CA THR A 62 14.08 7.85 5.00
C THR A 62 14.06 6.49 5.69
N GLY A 63 13.66 5.43 4.99
CA GLY A 63 13.31 4.13 5.58
C GLY A 63 12.07 4.16 6.48
N SER A 64 11.37 5.29 6.59
CA SER A 64 10.27 5.51 7.53
C SER A 64 8.96 5.80 6.82
N LEU A 65 7.88 5.22 7.33
CA LEU A 65 6.50 5.52 6.92
C LEU A 65 5.87 6.64 7.77
N SER A 66 6.66 7.27 8.65
CA SER A 66 6.21 8.37 9.49
C SER A 66 6.45 9.70 8.80
N THR A 67 5.50 10.64 8.91
CA THR A 67 5.66 12.02 8.47
C THR A 67 6.71 12.74 9.33
N ALA A 68 7.98 12.62 8.95
CA ALA A 68 9.06 13.37 9.56
C ALA A 68 8.97 14.85 9.12
N GLY A 69 8.00 15.60 9.66
CA GLY A 69 7.86 17.03 9.35
C GLY A 69 6.55 17.71 9.75
N ALA A 70 5.50 16.99 10.15
CA ALA A 70 4.25 17.64 10.56
C ALA A 70 4.32 18.05 12.04
N THR A 71 4.55 19.34 12.28
CA THR A 71 4.27 20.03 13.54
C THR A 71 2.95 19.55 14.15
N ASN A 72 2.97 18.75 15.22
CA ASN A 72 1.82 18.38 16.08
C ASN A 72 0.50 17.92 15.41
N CYS A 73 0.51 17.64 14.10
CA CYS A 73 -0.63 17.25 13.29
C CYS A 73 -0.14 16.23 12.26
N ALA A 74 0.50 15.14 12.71
CA ALA A 74 0.64 13.99 11.84
C ALA A 74 -0.79 13.52 11.50
N PRO A 75 -1.18 13.36 10.21
CA PRO A 75 -2.39 12.63 9.92
C PRO A 75 -2.25 11.27 10.63
N PRO A 76 -3.34 10.73 11.19
CA PRO A 76 -3.26 9.41 11.80
C PRO A 76 -2.61 8.48 10.77
N GLN A 77 -1.76 7.56 11.21
CA GLN A 77 -1.37 6.44 10.36
C GLN A 77 -2.66 5.64 10.13
N GLU A 78 -3.44 6.03 9.13
CA GLU A 78 -4.76 5.45 8.89
C GLU A 78 -4.55 4.12 8.17
N TYR A 79 -5.30 3.10 8.60
CA TYR A 79 -5.24 1.78 7.97
C TYR A 79 -5.48 1.87 6.47
N PHE A 80 -6.38 2.75 6.01
CA PHE A 80 -6.63 2.97 4.59
C PHE A 80 -5.36 3.30 3.80
N LEU A 81 -4.57 4.27 4.27
CA LEU A 81 -3.32 4.69 3.62
C LEU A 81 -2.32 3.52 3.58
N LEU A 82 -2.15 2.82 4.70
CA LEU A 82 -1.22 1.68 4.80
C LEU A 82 -1.62 0.55 3.85
N ILE A 83 -2.92 0.24 3.73
CA ILE A 83 -3.42 -0.80 2.83
C ILE A 83 -3.22 -0.39 1.36
N ASP A 84 -3.51 0.86 0.99
CA ASP A 84 -3.30 1.36 -0.38
C ASP A 84 -1.80 1.38 -0.75
N LEU A 85 -0.95 1.73 0.22
CA LEU A 85 0.49 1.74 0.05
C LEU A 85 1.07 0.33 -0.09
N TYR A 86 0.50 -0.64 0.62
CA TYR A 86 0.88 -2.05 0.48
C TYR A 86 0.56 -2.58 -0.92
N ALA A 87 -0.57 -2.18 -1.48
CA ALA A 87 -0.93 -2.58 -2.84
C ALA A 87 0.06 -1.98 -3.86
N LEU A 88 0.48 -0.72 -3.69
CA LEU A 88 1.55 -0.13 -4.50
C LEU A 88 2.88 -0.90 -4.34
N SER A 89 3.28 -1.24 -3.11
CA SER A 89 4.54 -1.96 -2.87
C SER A 89 4.52 -3.38 -3.45
N ASP A 90 3.38 -4.08 -3.43
CA ASP A 90 3.22 -5.39 -4.10
C ASP A 90 3.37 -5.27 -5.62
N ARG A 91 2.81 -4.22 -6.23
CA ARG A 91 2.93 -3.97 -7.68
C ARG A 91 4.37 -3.64 -8.10
N LEU A 92 5.05 -2.84 -7.30
CA LEU A 92 6.46 -2.48 -7.51
C LEU A 92 7.42 -3.56 -6.99
N LEU A 93 6.93 -4.71 -6.52
CA LEU A 93 7.72 -5.82 -5.99
C LEU A 93 8.69 -5.39 -4.87
N THR A 94 8.30 -4.44 -4.04
CA THR A 94 9.13 -3.89 -2.96
C THR A 94 8.83 -4.60 -1.64
N THR A 95 9.36 -5.82 -1.48
CA THR A 95 9.07 -6.69 -0.33
C THR A 95 9.46 -6.08 1.02
N SER A 96 10.58 -5.34 1.08
CA SER A 96 11.03 -4.65 2.29
C SER A 96 10.01 -3.62 2.78
N MET A 97 9.39 -2.88 1.86
CA MET A 97 8.32 -1.94 2.18
C MET A 97 7.05 -2.68 2.60
N SER A 98 6.66 -3.73 1.89
CA SER A 98 5.49 -4.54 2.24
C SER A 98 5.57 -5.08 3.68
N ASN A 99 6.74 -5.61 4.07
CA ASN A 99 6.98 -6.08 5.44
C ASN A 99 6.89 -4.93 6.45
N HIS A 100 7.52 -3.79 6.16
CA HIS A 100 7.47 -2.63 7.04
C HIS A 100 6.05 -2.09 7.23
N ILE A 101 5.20 -2.17 6.19
CA ILE A 101 3.78 -1.80 6.28
C ILE A 101 3.03 -2.78 7.18
N ILE A 102 3.24 -4.09 7.03
CA ILE A 102 2.64 -5.13 7.89
C ILE A 102 3.00 -4.89 9.36
N ASP A 103 4.29 -4.66 9.65
CA ASP A 103 4.78 -4.35 11.00
C ASP A 103 4.12 -3.07 11.55
N THR A 104 3.96 -2.06 10.69
CA THR A 104 3.32 -0.79 11.06
C THR A 104 1.84 -0.98 11.37
N VAL A 105 1.11 -1.77 10.57
CA VAL A 105 -0.30 -2.10 10.81
C VAL A 105 -0.48 -2.86 12.12
N ALA A 106 0.37 -3.87 12.38
CA ALA A 106 0.34 -4.64 13.63
C ALA A 106 0.59 -3.74 14.84
N ARG A 107 1.68 -2.96 14.82
CA ARG A 107 2.04 -2.02 15.89
C ARG A 107 0.97 -0.96 16.13
N LEU A 108 0.36 -0.45 15.05
CA LEU A 108 -0.74 0.53 15.14
C LEU A 108 -1.96 -0.08 15.83
N SER A 109 -2.34 -1.31 15.48
CA SER A 109 -3.47 -2.02 16.09
C SER A 109 -3.25 -2.31 17.57
N GLU A 110 -2.03 -2.66 17.96
CA GLU A 110 -1.65 -2.85 19.35
C GLU A 110 -1.72 -1.54 20.13
N THR A 111 -1.05 -0.48 19.63
CA THR A 111 -0.91 0.79 20.34
C THR A 111 -2.24 1.52 20.50
N THR A 112 -3.08 1.51 19.47
CA THR A 112 -4.38 2.23 19.49
C THR A 112 -5.53 1.36 19.97
N ASN A 113 -5.28 0.08 20.22
CA ASN A 113 -6.30 -0.93 20.48
C ASN A 113 -7.47 -0.89 19.48
N SER A 114 -7.15 -0.68 18.20
CA SER A 114 -8.12 -0.57 17.12
C SER A 114 -7.87 -1.62 16.04
N VAL A 115 -8.83 -1.79 15.14
CA VAL A 115 -8.71 -2.62 13.93
C VAL A 115 -9.15 -1.80 12.73
N PRO A 116 -8.74 -2.16 11.49
CA PRO A 116 -9.27 -1.52 10.29
C PRO A 116 -10.80 -1.49 10.32
N THR A 117 -11.38 -0.38 9.86
CA THR A 117 -12.84 -0.30 9.71
C THR A 117 -13.29 -1.13 8.51
N PRO A 118 -14.57 -1.55 8.44
CA PRO A 118 -15.09 -2.21 7.24
C PRO A 118 -14.86 -1.41 5.96
N SER A 119 -14.92 -0.07 6.05
CA SER A 119 -14.62 0.84 4.95
C SER A 119 -13.16 0.77 4.49
N ASP A 120 -12.21 0.67 5.42
CA ASP A 120 -10.78 0.52 5.11
C ASP A 120 -10.50 -0.80 4.38
N THR A 121 -11.19 -1.87 4.80
CA THR A 121 -11.04 -3.21 4.23
C THR A 121 -11.67 -3.37 2.85
N TRP A 122 -12.48 -2.42 2.38
CA TRP A 122 -13.01 -2.45 1.02
C TRP A 122 -11.89 -2.57 -0.01
N LEU A 123 -10.74 -1.93 0.25
CA LEU A 123 -9.60 -1.96 -0.65
C LEU A 123 -8.94 -3.36 -0.76
N LEU A 124 -9.11 -4.20 0.26
CA LEU A 124 -8.59 -5.56 0.24
C LEU A 124 -9.38 -6.47 -0.71
N TYR A 125 -10.71 -6.33 -0.71
CA TYR A 125 -11.64 -7.27 -1.37
C TYR A 125 -12.34 -6.68 -2.59
N GLY A 126 -12.17 -5.38 -2.84
CA GLY A 126 -12.91 -4.62 -3.83
C GLY A 126 -12.46 -4.93 -5.25
N ASP A 127 -13.05 -5.95 -5.87
CA ASP A 127 -13.14 -6.01 -7.32
C ASP A 127 -14.22 -5.01 -7.77
N CYS A 128 -13.84 -4.00 -8.55
CA CYS A 128 -14.78 -2.99 -9.05
C CYS A 128 -15.91 -3.60 -9.93
N CYS A 129 -15.81 -4.88 -10.30
CA CYS A 129 -16.70 -5.56 -11.23
C CYS A 129 -17.81 -6.41 -10.58
N SER A 130 -17.81 -6.68 -9.27
CA SER A 130 -18.74 -7.67 -8.69
C SER A 130 -20.03 -7.11 -8.09
N TYR A 131 -20.12 -5.80 -7.81
CA TYR A 131 -21.26 -5.24 -7.05
C TYR A 131 -22.17 -4.23 -7.80
N MET A 132 -21.99 -3.99 -9.10
CA MET A 132 -22.93 -3.11 -9.82
C MET A 132 -23.20 -3.60 -11.25
N SER A 133 -24.20 -4.46 -11.40
CA SER A 133 -24.60 -5.02 -12.70
C SER A 133 -25.46 -4.07 -13.57
N LEU A 134 -25.59 -2.77 -13.24
CA LEU A 134 -26.47 -1.85 -13.98
C LEU A 134 -25.88 -0.47 -14.31
N HIS A 135 -24.63 -0.19 -13.98
CA HIS A 135 -23.93 0.97 -14.53
C HIS A 135 -22.63 0.51 -15.14
N HIS A 136 -22.48 0.77 -16.43
CA HIS A 136 -21.24 0.62 -17.19
C HIS A 136 -20.10 1.27 -16.37
N CYS A 137 -19.32 0.45 -15.66
CA CYS A 137 -18.20 0.97 -14.90
C CYS A 137 -17.12 1.35 -15.90
N ALA A 138 -17.09 2.64 -16.27
CA ALA A 138 -16.04 3.24 -17.08
C ALA A 138 -14.67 3.30 -16.36
N CYS A 139 -14.42 2.41 -15.39
CA CYS A 139 -13.13 2.32 -14.71
C CYS A 139 -12.31 1.26 -15.45
N SER A 140 -11.66 1.69 -16.54
CA SER A 140 -10.60 0.91 -17.21
C SER A 140 -9.37 0.69 -16.32
N THR A 141 -9.31 1.34 -15.16
CA THR A 141 -8.23 1.22 -14.19
C THR A 141 -8.52 0.06 -13.25
N ARG A 142 -7.76 -1.03 -13.39
CA ARG A 142 -7.75 -2.17 -12.47
C ARG A 142 -7.45 -1.65 -11.06
N ARG A 143 -8.49 -1.43 -10.26
CA ARG A 143 -8.38 -0.77 -8.95
C ARG A 143 -7.78 -1.78 -7.95
N ASN A 144 -6.53 -1.54 -7.57
CA ASN A 144 -5.80 -1.94 -6.35
C ASN A 144 -6.33 -3.11 -5.49
N SER A 145 -6.67 -4.26 -6.08
CA SER A 145 -7.04 -5.45 -5.33
C SER A 145 -5.77 -6.16 -4.85
N VAL A 146 -5.57 -6.18 -3.53
CA VAL A 146 -4.47 -6.93 -2.91
C VAL A 146 -4.69 -8.42 -3.17
N ARG A 147 -3.66 -9.20 -3.50
CA ARG A 147 -3.80 -10.64 -3.78
C ARG A 147 -4.45 -11.40 -2.62
N PRO A 148 -5.30 -12.43 -2.88
CA PRO A 148 -5.92 -13.24 -1.83
C PRO A 148 -4.92 -13.92 -0.89
N SER A 149 -3.79 -14.38 -1.42
CA SER A 149 -2.72 -15.03 -0.67
C SER A 149 -1.72 -14.04 -0.05
N SER A 150 -2.11 -12.78 0.15
CA SER A 150 -1.20 -11.77 0.68
C SER A 150 -1.16 -11.86 2.20
N PRO A 151 0.03 -11.75 2.82
CA PRO A 151 0.17 -11.76 4.27
C PRO A 151 -0.58 -10.60 4.95
N LEU A 152 -0.82 -9.49 4.24
CA LEU A 152 -1.64 -8.40 4.76
C LEU A 152 -3.10 -8.83 5.01
N ARG A 153 -3.69 -9.63 4.10
CA ARG A 153 -5.07 -10.12 4.29
C ARG A 153 -5.14 -11.06 5.49
N ASP A 154 -4.16 -11.95 5.64
CA ASP A 154 -4.08 -12.87 6.78
C ASP A 154 -3.96 -12.10 8.10
N LEU A 155 -3.05 -11.11 8.17
CA LEU A 155 -2.92 -10.23 9.34
C LEU A 155 -4.24 -9.53 9.68
N ILE A 156 -4.94 -8.98 8.69
CA ILE A 156 -6.19 -8.26 8.94
C ILE A 156 -7.29 -9.20 9.45
N LEU A 157 -7.37 -10.43 8.92
CA LEU A 157 -8.26 -11.45 9.45
C LEU A 157 -7.92 -11.79 10.90
N ASP A 158 -6.64 -11.98 11.23
CA ASP A 158 -6.17 -12.26 12.58
C ASP A 158 -6.48 -11.12 13.56
N LEU A 159 -6.35 -9.86 13.10
CA LEU A 159 -6.72 -8.70 13.92
C LEU A 159 -8.22 -8.69 14.23
N PHE A 160 -9.08 -9.03 13.26
CA PHE A 160 -10.52 -9.12 13.49
C PHE A 160 -10.89 -10.28 14.41
N THR A 161 -10.28 -11.46 14.24
CA THR A 161 -10.57 -12.62 15.09
C THR A 161 -10.11 -12.34 16.51
N TYR A 162 -8.89 -11.85 16.73
CA TYR A 162 -8.35 -11.67 18.07
C TYR A 162 -9.02 -10.50 18.83
N LYS A 163 -9.03 -9.29 18.24
CA LYS A 163 -9.46 -8.09 18.96
C LYS A 163 -10.98 -7.98 19.14
N LYS A 164 -11.78 -8.47 18.19
CA LYS A 164 -13.25 -8.46 18.36
C LYS A 164 -13.72 -9.60 19.26
N THR A 165 -13.10 -10.78 19.19
CA THR A 165 -13.51 -11.93 20.03
C THR A 165 -13.18 -11.70 21.50
N ASP A 166 -12.01 -11.14 21.83
CA ASP A 166 -11.66 -10.79 23.21
C ASP A 166 -12.67 -9.81 23.83
N ARG A 167 -13.12 -8.82 23.06
CA ARG A 167 -14.12 -7.85 23.54
C ARG A 167 -15.48 -8.52 23.77
N LEU A 168 -15.87 -9.47 22.91
CA LEU A 168 -17.12 -10.22 23.04
C LEU A 168 -17.08 -11.15 24.24
N LEU A 169 -15.97 -11.87 24.47
CA LEU A 169 -15.78 -12.72 25.64
C LEU A 169 -15.75 -11.92 26.96
N GLN A 170 -15.25 -10.68 26.93
CA GLN A 170 -15.29 -9.79 28.09
C GLN A 170 -16.69 -9.28 28.42
N THR A 171 -17.56 -9.11 27.41
CA THR A 171 -18.93 -8.57 27.58
C THR A 171 -19.98 -9.65 27.79
N HIS A 172 -19.74 -10.86 27.28
CA HIS A 172 -20.58 -12.03 27.47
C HIS A 172 -19.75 -13.12 28.13
N LYS A 173 -19.79 -13.19 29.48
CA LYS A 173 -19.31 -14.39 30.18
C LYS A 173 -20.18 -15.57 29.76
N ASP A 174 -19.56 -16.69 29.40
CA ASP A 174 -20.30 -17.92 29.13
C ASP A 174 -21.06 -18.33 30.39
N ASP A 175 -22.39 -18.22 30.34
CA ASP A 175 -23.29 -18.87 31.30
C ASP A 175 -23.37 -20.35 30.90
N TRP A 176 -22.51 -21.17 31.50
CA TRP A 176 -22.62 -22.63 31.46
C TRP A 176 -23.16 -23.17 32.79
#